data_AF-A0A2N3C8A5-F1
#
_entry.id   AF-A0A2N3C8A5-F1
#
_cell.length_a   1.000
_cell.length_b   1.000
_cell.length_c   1.000
_cell.angle_alpha   90.00
_cell.angle_beta   90.00
_cell.angle_gamma   90.00
#
_symmetry.space_group_name_H-M   'P 1'
#
loop_
_entity.id
_entity.type
_entity.pdbx_description
1 polymer ?
#
loop_
_entity_poly.entity_id
_entity_poly.type
_entity_poly.pdbx_seq_one_letter_code
_entity_poly.pdbx_strand_id
1 'polypeptide(L)'
;MKNLVKTAAGLGLAALMLTAACATSSGVSPEETAERRARLAAVSLLPDCTDAETVTGSLTGHIPDCRLGGAKGLLLTLKSDPLDQEMLGPSGFLTVSVMDRQGRPIGDFSEVIHGLYIYPQVLDVNGDRRADIIIPRSTNAVNRGYALWIQQDDGDFAHAGQVTGAEIAWTAGGMIAAVSRTGASDWEAAYYRVTNAGLHELALVSAKGSQPPRRGGRCEILRLAPDLEPGRFCATR
;
A
#
# COMPACT_ATOMS: atom_id res chain seq x y z
N MET A 1 -55.78 -36.20 78.52
CA MET A 1 -56.55 -36.54 77.30
C MET A 1 -55.96 -35.78 76.13
N LYS A 2 -55.51 -36.49 75.08
CA LYS A 2 -55.55 -36.20 73.61
C LYS A 2 -55.47 -34.71 73.19
N ASN A 3 -54.68 -34.21 72.23
CA ASN A 3 -53.94 -34.78 71.10
C ASN A 3 -53.24 -33.64 70.32
N LEU A 4 -52.17 -33.98 69.58
CA LEU A 4 -51.78 -33.50 68.23
C LEU A 4 -51.23 -32.06 67.96
N VAL A 5 -49.89 -31.99 67.88
CA VAL A 5 -49.02 -31.66 66.72
C VAL A 5 -49.59 -30.84 65.53
N LYS A 6 -48.86 -29.79 65.12
CA LYS A 6 -48.45 -29.52 63.71
C LYS A 6 -47.24 -28.59 63.62
N THR A 7 -46.19 -29.09 62.98
CA THR A 7 -44.99 -28.41 62.48
C THR A 7 -45.28 -27.68 61.15
N ALA A 8 -44.61 -26.55 60.90
CA ALA A 8 -44.29 -26.09 59.54
C ALA A 8 -43.05 -25.16 59.57
N ALA A 9 -42.12 -25.46 58.68
CA ALA A 9 -40.82 -24.83 58.50
C ALA A 9 -40.89 -23.49 57.77
N GLY A 10 -39.85 -22.68 57.90
CA GLY A 10 -39.67 -21.45 57.12
C GLY A 10 -38.26 -20.86 57.27
N LEU A 11 -37.29 -21.45 56.58
CA LEU A 11 -35.98 -20.86 56.27
C LEU A 11 -36.16 -19.62 55.38
N GLY A 12 -35.45 -18.54 55.67
CA GLY A 12 -35.34 -17.36 54.79
C GLY A 12 -33.98 -16.69 54.96
N LEU A 13 -33.06 -17.02 54.05
CA LEU A 13 -31.67 -16.58 53.96
C LEU A 13 -31.51 -15.06 53.99
N ALA A 14 -30.52 -14.58 54.75
CA ALA A 14 -29.94 -13.26 54.60
C ALA A 14 -29.15 -13.19 53.27
N ALA A 15 -29.57 -12.33 52.36
CA ALA A 15 -28.89 -12.07 51.11
C ALA A 15 -27.65 -11.18 51.34
N LEU A 16 -26.45 -11.75 51.16
CA LEU A 16 -25.23 -10.97 50.93
C LEU A 16 -25.31 -10.34 49.55
N MET A 17 -25.46 -9.02 49.50
CA MET A 17 -25.24 -8.23 48.28
C MET A 17 -23.72 -8.08 48.08
N LEU A 18 -23.12 -8.93 47.23
CA LEU A 18 -21.81 -8.63 46.64
C LEU A 18 -22.01 -7.51 45.61
N THR A 19 -21.61 -6.29 45.96
CA THR A 19 -21.38 -5.23 44.98
C THR A 19 -20.11 -5.57 44.21
N ALA A 20 -20.25 -6.32 43.11
CA ALA A 20 -19.20 -6.44 42.11
C ALA A 20 -19.00 -5.06 41.48
N ALA A 21 -17.94 -4.37 41.88
CA ALA A 21 -17.44 -3.21 41.17
C ALA A 21 -16.97 -3.67 39.79
N CYS A 22 -17.84 -3.56 38.79
CA CYS A 22 -17.45 -3.63 37.39
C CYS A 22 -16.56 -2.41 37.11
N ALA A 23 -15.28 -2.54 37.40
CA ALA A 23 -14.27 -1.69 36.81
C ALA A 23 -14.31 -1.94 35.31
N THR A 24 -14.88 -0.99 34.57
CA THR A 24 -14.77 -0.92 33.11
C THR A 24 -13.31 -0.61 32.77
N SER A 25 -12.45 -1.63 32.83
CA SER A 25 -11.16 -1.53 32.16
C SER A 25 -11.42 -1.67 30.68
N SER A 26 -11.46 -0.54 29.97
CA SER A 26 -11.27 -0.44 28.53
C SER A 26 -9.82 -0.85 28.19
N GLY A 27 -9.46 -2.08 28.51
CA GLY A 27 -8.11 -2.62 28.42
C GLY A 27 -8.11 -3.84 27.52
N VAL A 28 -7.40 -3.70 26.39
CA VAL A 28 -6.94 -4.77 25.48
C VAL A 28 -6.81 -6.10 26.21
N SER A 29 -7.40 -7.17 25.66
CA SER A 29 -7.39 -8.47 26.32
C SER A 29 -5.96 -9.03 26.47
N PRO A 30 -5.70 -9.93 27.44
CA PRO A 30 -4.41 -10.60 27.55
C PRO A 30 -4.01 -11.36 26.27
N GLU A 31 -4.99 -11.95 25.60
CA GLU A 31 -4.83 -12.63 24.31
C GLU A 31 -4.38 -11.66 23.22
N GLU A 32 -5.07 -10.53 23.07
CA GLU A 32 -4.72 -9.49 22.11
C GLU A 32 -3.32 -8.91 22.38
N THR A 33 -2.94 -8.78 23.65
CA THR A 33 -1.59 -8.38 24.04
C THR A 33 -0.54 -9.42 23.64
N ALA A 34 -0.83 -10.71 23.84
CA ALA A 34 0.07 -11.80 23.46
C ALA A 34 0.25 -11.87 21.93
N GLU A 35 -0.84 -11.73 21.17
CA GLU A 35 -0.79 -11.68 19.70
C GLU A 35 0.03 -10.49 19.19
N ARG A 36 -0.17 -9.29 19.75
CA ARG A 36 0.61 -8.11 19.38
C ARG A 36 2.11 -8.34 19.61
N ARG A 37 2.48 -8.93 20.74
CA ARG A 37 3.89 -9.30 21.03
C ARG A 37 4.41 -10.34 20.04
N ALA A 38 3.61 -11.35 19.71
CA ALA A 38 3.98 -12.38 18.74
C ALA A 38 4.21 -11.78 17.34
N ARG A 39 3.33 -10.89 16.88
CA ARG A 39 3.49 -10.14 15.61
C ARG A 39 4.79 -9.35 15.59
N LEU A 40 5.05 -8.55 16.63
CA LEU A 40 6.29 -7.77 16.75
C LEU A 40 7.54 -8.66 16.76
N ALA A 41 7.50 -9.78 17.48
CA ALA A 41 8.59 -10.74 17.50
C ALA A 41 8.82 -11.38 16.12
N ALA A 42 7.76 -11.80 15.42
CA ALA A 42 7.86 -12.37 14.09
C ALA A 42 8.50 -11.39 13.10
N VAL A 43 8.07 -10.12 13.10
CA VAL A 43 8.67 -9.10 12.23
C VAL A 43 10.13 -8.82 12.58
N SER A 44 10.51 -8.86 13.86
CA SER A 44 11.90 -8.64 14.27
C SER A 44 12.89 -9.69 13.72
N LEU A 45 12.40 -10.89 13.39
CA LEU A 45 13.20 -11.99 12.84
C LEU A 45 13.39 -11.91 11.32
N LEU A 46 12.59 -11.09 10.62
CA LEU A 46 12.71 -10.93 9.18
C LEU A 46 13.94 -10.06 8.83
N PRO A 47 14.66 -10.39 7.74
CA PRO A 47 15.72 -9.54 7.21
C PRO A 47 15.15 -8.24 6.67
N ASP A 48 15.98 -7.21 6.49
CA ASP A 48 15.58 -6.01 5.78
C ASP A 48 15.54 -6.27 4.27
N CYS A 49 14.56 -5.70 3.57
CA CYS A 49 14.37 -5.96 2.15
C CYS A 49 15.56 -5.47 1.29
N THR A 50 16.33 -4.49 1.75
CA THR A 50 17.58 -4.08 1.10
C THR A 50 18.64 -5.18 1.13
N ASP A 51 18.72 -5.93 2.24
CA ASP A 51 19.63 -7.07 2.35
C ASP A 51 19.14 -8.23 1.49
N ALA A 52 17.83 -8.50 1.50
CA ALA A 52 17.21 -9.50 0.63
C ALA A 52 17.46 -9.19 -0.85
N GLU A 53 17.30 -7.94 -1.28
CA GLU A 53 17.56 -7.50 -2.66
C GLU A 53 19.01 -7.70 -3.06
N THR A 54 19.97 -7.46 -2.16
CA THR A 54 21.39 -7.70 -2.42
C THR A 54 21.68 -9.17 -2.72
N VAL A 55 20.92 -10.10 -2.11
CA VAL A 55 21.07 -11.55 -2.30
C VAL A 55 20.30 -12.04 -3.53
N THR A 56 19.06 -11.59 -3.75
CA THR A 56 18.20 -12.08 -4.84
C THR A 56 18.36 -11.32 -6.15
N GLY A 57 18.96 -10.14 -6.11
CA GLY A 57 18.94 -9.15 -7.19
C GLY A 57 17.65 -8.33 -7.21
N SER A 58 17.71 -7.20 -7.92
CA SER A 58 16.61 -6.23 -8.08
C SER A 58 15.44 -6.73 -8.93
N LEU A 59 15.64 -7.80 -9.69
CA LEU A 59 14.61 -8.46 -10.51
C LEU A 59 14.69 -9.97 -10.22
N THR A 60 13.66 -10.52 -9.59
CA THR A 60 13.69 -11.89 -9.06
C THR A 60 12.38 -12.64 -9.28
N GLY A 61 12.45 -13.97 -9.37
CA GLY A 61 11.27 -14.83 -9.45
C GLY A 61 10.53 -14.98 -8.11
N HIS A 62 11.17 -14.59 -7.01
CA HIS A 62 10.58 -14.61 -5.67
C HIS A 62 11.33 -13.63 -4.76
N ILE A 63 10.60 -12.85 -3.98
CA ILE A 63 11.13 -12.03 -2.89
C ILE A 63 10.88 -12.78 -1.57
N PRO A 64 11.94 -13.14 -0.82
CA PRO A 64 11.76 -13.74 0.50
C PRO A 64 11.09 -12.75 1.44
N ASP A 65 10.33 -13.27 2.41
CA ASP A 65 9.70 -12.45 3.44
C ASP A 65 10.74 -11.52 4.11
N CYS A 66 10.48 -10.22 4.07
CA CYS A 66 11.43 -9.21 4.54
C CYS A 66 10.71 -7.97 5.08
N ARG A 67 11.45 -7.11 5.79
CA ARG A 67 10.95 -5.82 6.29
C ARG A 67 11.23 -4.70 5.30
N LEU A 68 10.18 -3.97 4.94
CA LEU A 68 10.31 -2.74 4.16
C LEU A 68 10.67 -1.58 5.10
N GLY A 69 11.84 -0.99 4.88
CA GLY A 69 12.29 0.21 5.61
C GLY A 69 11.67 1.50 5.06
N GLY A 70 11.88 2.61 5.79
CA GLY A 70 11.56 3.97 5.30
C GLY A 70 10.31 4.61 5.90
N ALA A 71 9.37 3.85 6.45
CA ALA A 71 8.18 4.40 7.08
C ALA A 71 8.39 4.70 8.57
N LYS A 72 8.38 5.97 8.95
CA LYS A 72 8.47 6.35 10.37
C LYS A 72 7.19 5.96 11.11
N GLY A 73 7.34 5.26 12.22
CA GLY A 73 6.19 4.91 13.07
C GLY A 73 5.42 3.68 12.63
N LEU A 74 5.81 3.06 11.52
CA LEU A 74 5.18 1.87 10.97
C LEU A 74 6.18 0.72 10.90
N LEU A 75 5.64 -0.50 10.85
CA LEU A 75 6.37 -1.73 10.58
C LEU A 75 5.71 -2.36 9.35
N LEU A 76 6.48 -2.49 8.27
CA LEU A 76 6.01 -3.01 7.00
C LEU A 76 6.73 -4.33 6.72
N THR A 77 5.96 -5.35 6.35
CA THR A 77 6.52 -6.62 5.86
C THR A 77 6.06 -6.89 4.46
N LEU A 78 6.97 -7.42 3.67
CA LEU A 78 6.76 -7.82 2.30
C LEU A 78 6.65 -9.33 2.23
N LYS A 79 5.65 -9.83 1.49
CA LYS A 79 5.53 -11.23 1.11
C LYS A 79 5.26 -11.31 -0.38
N SER A 80 5.82 -12.34 -1.02
CA SER A 80 5.50 -12.65 -2.41
C SER A 80 5.19 -14.12 -2.57
N ASP A 81 4.18 -14.42 -3.37
CA ASP A 81 3.90 -15.79 -3.78
C ASP A 81 4.91 -16.23 -4.84
N PRO A 82 5.19 -17.53 -5.01
CA PRO A 82 5.88 -18.03 -6.18
C PRO A 82 5.19 -17.56 -7.46
N LEU A 83 5.97 -17.26 -8.51
CA LEU A 83 5.40 -16.90 -9.80
C LEU A 83 4.82 -18.13 -10.51
N ASP A 84 3.58 -18.01 -10.96
CA ASP A 84 2.93 -18.95 -11.86
C ASP A 84 3.22 -18.58 -13.31
N GLN A 85 3.41 -19.59 -14.17
CA GLN A 85 3.60 -19.37 -15.62
C GLN A 85 2.24 -19.28 -16.31
N GLU A 86 1.88 -18.09 -16.77
CA GLU A 86 0.64 -17.86 -17.51
C GLU A 86 0.89 -17.56 -18.99
N MET A 87 -0.20 -17.52 -19.76
CA MET A 87 -0.18 -17.26 -21.21
C MET A 87 0.50 -15.92 -21.58
N LEU A 88 0.36 -14.90 -20.74
CA LEU A 88 0.93 -13.57 -20.97
C LEU A 88 2.30 -13.38 -20.29
N GLY A 89 2.86 -14.43 -19.70
CA GLY A 89 4.11 -14.41 -18.95
C GLY A 89 3.90 -14.81 -17.48
N PRO A 90 4.98 -14.80 -16.67
CA PRO A 90 4.87 -15.13 -15.26
C PRO A 90 4.01 -14.10 -14.51
N SER A 91 3.22 -14.55 -13.55
CA SER A 91 2.41 -13.70 -12.68
C SER A 91 2.43 -14.19 -11.24
N GLY A 92 2.08 -13.33 -10.29
CA GLY A 92 1.94 -13.71 -8.89
C GLY A 92 1.47 -12.56 -8.02
N PHE A 93 1.32 -12.80 -6.72
CA PHE A 93 0.89 -11.80 -5.77
C PHE A 93 2.04 -11.28 -4.93
N LEU A 94 2.03 -9.98 -4.68
CA LEU A 94 2.89 -9.33 -3.72
C LEU A 94 2.03 -8.60 -2.71
N THR A 95 2.28 -8.84 -1.43
CA THR A 95 1.54 -8.23 -0.32
C THR A 95 2.47 -7.43 0.57
N VAL A 96 2.08 -6.19 0.85
CA VAL A 96 2.69 -5.37 1.90
C VAL A 96 1.73 -5.31 3.08
N SER A 97 2.12 -5.94 4.19
CA SER A 97 1.40 -5.85 5.46
C SER A 97 1.93 -4.70 6.28
N VAL A 98 1.04 -3.88 6.85
CA VAL A 98 1.39 -2.70 7.61
C VAL A 98 0.80 -2.78 9.01
N MET A 99 1.63 -2.50 10.01
CA MET A 99 1.21 -2.39 11.40
C MET A 99 1.90 -1.20 12.08
N ASP A 100 1.33 -0.74 13.19
CA ASP A 100 1.98 0.26 14.02
C ASP A 100 3.11 -0.34 14.88
N ARG A 101 3.83 0.52 15.61
CA ARG A 101 4.93 0.09 16.51
C ARG A 101 4.46 -0.77 17.69
N GLN A 102 3.16 -0.82 17.95
CA GLN A 102 2.55 -1.60 19.01
C GLN A 102 2.06 -2.97 18.50
N GLY A 103 2.26 -3.28 17.21
CA GLY A 103 1.85 -4.54 16.59
C GLY A 103 0.36 -4.61 16.30
N ARG A 104 -0.33 -3.46 16.23
CA ARG A 104 -1.71 -3.38 15.75
C ARG A 104 -1.72 -3.33 14.22
N PRO A 105 -2.43 -4.24 13.55
CA PRO A 105 -2.52 -4.22 12.10
C PRO A 105 -3.26 -2.97 11.64
N ILE A 106 -2.75 -2.36 10.56
CA ILE A 106 -3.42 -1.29 9.83
C ILE A 106 -4.12 -1.90 8.60
N GLY A 107 -3.38 -2.67 7.80
CA GLY A 107 -3.94 -3.34 6.63
C GLY A 107 -2.93 -4.19 5.88
N ASP A 108 -3.44 -5.00 4.95
CA ASP A 108 -2.67 -5.78 3.99
C ASP A 108 -2.99 -5.28 2.57
N PHE A 109 -1.96 -4.92 1.83
CA PHE A 109 -2.08 -4.30 0.50
C PHE A 109 -1.47 -5.22 -0.53
N SER A 110 -2.32 -5.92 -1.28
CA SER A 110 -1.93 -6.95 -2.23
C SER A 110 -2.12 -6.49 -3.68
N GLU A 111 -1.12 -6.75 -4.52
CA GLU A 111 -1.16 -6.47 -5.95
C GLU A 111 -0.85 -7.71 -6.76
N VAL A 112 -1.50 -7.82 -7.93
CA VAL A 112 -1.12 -8.78 -8.96
C VAL A 112 0.05 -8.22 -9.76
N ILE A 113 1.14 -8.96 -9.80
CA ILE A 113 2.36 -8.65 -10.52
C ILE A 113 2.41 -9.47 -11.80
N HIS A 114 2.70 -8.81 -12.94
CA HIS A 114 2.93 -9.44 -14.22
C HIS A 114 4.40 -9.24 -14.62
N GLY A 115 5.14 -10.33 -14.68
CA GLY A 115 6.60 -10.33 -14.85
C GLY A 115 7.32 -10.79 -13.58
N LEU A 116 8.63 -10.53 -13.52
CA LEU A 116 9.43 -10.81 -12.34
C LEU A 116 9.19 -9.76 -11.25
N TYR A 117 9.36 -10.13 -9.99
CA TYR A 117 9.21 -9.20 -8.89
C TYR A 117 10.33 -8.17 -8.86
N ILE A 118 9.96 -6.93 -8.49
CA ILE A 118 10.85 -5.85 -8.08
C ILE A 118 10.38 -5.41 -6.69
N TYR A 119 11.33 -5.09 -5.81
CA TYR A 119 11.01 -4.65 -4.46
C TYR A 119 10.18 -3.36 -4.45
N PRO A 120 9.10 -3.27 -3.65
CA PRO A 120 8.34 -2.04 -3.45
C PRO A 120 9.20 -0.93 -2.85
N GLN A 121 8.74 0.29 -3.04
CA GLN A 121 9.38 1.48 -2.48
C GLN A 121 8.47 2.15 -1.46
N VAL A 122 9.08 2.73 -0.44
CA VAL A 122 8.41 3.52 0.59
C VAL A 122 8.96 4.93 0.54
N LEU A 123 8.12 5.90 0.17
CA LEU A 123 8.49 7.31 0.08
C LEU A 123 7.28 8.22 0.27
N ASP A 124 7.53 9.48 0.62
CA ASP A 124 6.51 10.52 0.63
C ASP A 124 6.28 11.01 -0.81
N VAL A 125 5.26 10.47 -1.49
CA VAL A 125 4.98 10.78 -2.90
C VAL A 125 4.23 12.09 -3.00
N ASN A 126 3.22 12.30 -2.15
CA ASN A 126 2.32 13.45 -2.20
C ASN A 126 2.86 14.71 -1.48
N GLY A 127 3.95 14.59 -0.71
CA GLY A 127 4.60 15.68 0.03
C GLY A 127 3.97 16.00 1.39
N ASP A 128 3.17 15.10 1.96
CA ASP A 128 2.47 15.30 3.24
C ASP A 128 3.30 14.88 4.46
N ARG A 129 4.53 14.38 4.24
CA ARG A 129 5.48 13.86 5.24
C ARG A 129 5.08 12.53 5.87
N ARG A 130 4.13 11.81 5.27
CA ARG A 130 3.82 10.41 5.60
C ARG A 130 4.45 9.48 4.57
N ALA A 131 4.39 8.18 4.87
CA ALA A 131 5.01 7.17 4.03
C ALA A 131 3.98 6.58 3.09
N ASP A 132 4.19 6.71 1.79
CA ASP A 132 3.39 6.05 0.76
C ASP A 132 4.12 4.80 0.24
N ILE A 133 3.36 3.86 -0.32
CA ILE A 133 3.87 2.60 -0.84
C ILE A 133 3.68 2.58 -2.36
N ILE A 134 4.77 2.32 -3.08
CA ILE A 134 4.78 2.12 -4.53
C ILE A 134 5.07 0.65 -4.81
N ILE A 135 4.09 -0.05 -5.39
CA ILE A 135 4.20 -1.49 -5.71
C ILE A 135 4.35 -1.68 -7.22
N PRO A 136 5.48 -2.23 -7.71
CA PRO A 136 5.65 -2.59 -9.12
C PRO A 136 4.66 -3.67 -9.54
N ARG A 137 3.83 -3.42 -10.56
CA ARG A 137 2.78 -4.31 -11.09
C ARG A 137 3.09 -4.95 -12.43
N SER A 138 3.85 -4.26 -13.28
CA SER A 138 4.29 -4.80 -14.56
C SER A 138 5.75 -4.43 -14.77
N THR A 139 6.62 -5.43 -14.89
CA THR A 139 8.07 -5.23 -14.76
C THR A 139 8.84 -5.69 -16.00
N ASN A 140 8.31 -6.67 -16.72
CA ASN A 140 8.92 -7.22 -17.94
C ASN A 140 8.43 -6.53 -19.22
N ALA A 141 7.46 -5.62 -19.11
CA ALA A 141 6.95 -4.84 -20.24
C ALA A 141 7.83 -3.61 -20.51
N VAL A 142 7.85 -3.14 -21.76
CA VAL A 142 8.51 -1.88 -22.14
C VAL A 142 8.00 -0.72 -21.30
N ASN A 143 6.69 -0.68 -21.06
CA ASN A 143 6.07 0.24 -20.12
C ASN A 143 5.84 -0.49 -18.81
N ARG A 144 6.53 -0.06 -17.76
CA ARG A 144 6.37 -0.62 -16.42
C ARG A 144 5.17 0.01 -15.73
N GLY A 145 4.42 -0.79 -14.98
CA GLY A 145 3.25 -0.34 -14.22
C GLY A 145 3.53 -0.36 -12.72
N TYR A 146 3.02 0.64 -12.00
CA TYR A 146 3.17 0.78 -10.55
C TYR A 146 1.82 1.15 -9.92
N ALA A 147 1.44 0.48 -8.84
CA ALA A 147 0.33 0.89 -7.98
C ALA A 147 0.82 1.81 -6.86
N LEU A 148 -0.04 2.76 -6.49
CA LEU A 148 0.22 3.74 -5.45
C LEU A 148 -0.78 3.55 -4.31
N TRP A 149 -0.25 3.37 -3.10
CA TRP A 149 -1.00 3.31 -1.87
C TRP A 149 -0.57 4.48 -0.99
N ILE A 150 -1.50 5.42 -0.75
CA ILE A 150 -1.21 6.70 -0.11
C ILE A 150 -1.71 6.69 1.33
N GLN A 151 -0.84 7.04 2.27
CA GLN A 151 -1.20 7.06 3.68
C GLN A 151 -2.13 8.26 3.98
N GLN A 152 -3.27 7.96 4.60
CA GLN A 152 -4.31 8.90 4.94
C GLN A 152 -4.05 9.56 6.31
N ASP A 153 -4.81 10.61 6.61
CA ASP A 153 -4.68 11.36 7.88
C ASP A 153 -5.03 10.51 9.12
N ASP A 154 -5.87 9.50 8.97
CA ASP A 154 -6.24 8.54 10.02
C ASP A 154 -5.20 7.42 10.22
N GLY A 155 -4.18 7.36 9.35
CA GLY A 155 -3.10 6.38 9.38
C GLY A 155 -3.34 5.15 8.51
N ASP A 156 -4.52 4.98 7.92
CA ASP A 156 -4.81 3.92 6.94
C ASP A 156 -4.20 4.26 5.56
N PHE A 157 -4.35 3.36 4.59
CA PHE A 157 -3.86 3.54 3.22
C PHE A 157 -5.00 3.40 2.21
N ALA A 158 -5.02 4.29 1.23
CA ALA A 158 -5.94 4.21 0.10
C ALA A 158 -5.17 3.91 -1.19
N HIS A 159 -5.70 2.99 -2.01
CA HIS A 159 -5.18 2.76 -3.35
C HIS A 159 -5.50 3.98 -4.24
N ALA A 160 -4.50 4.83 -4.49
CA ALA A 160 -4.66 6.09 -5.19
C ALA A 160 -4.77 5.95 -6.71
N GLY A 161 -4.30 4.85 -7.28
CA GLY A 161 -4.30 4.62 -8.71
C GLY A 161 -3.01 3.98 -9.20
N GLN A 162 -2.79 4.03 -10.50
CA GLN A 162 -1.66 3.36 -11.15
C GLN A 162 -0.99 4.28 -12.16
N VAL A 163 0.33 4.20 -12.22
CA VAL A 163 1.16 4.92 -13.18
C VAL A 163 1.87 3.91 -14.06
N THR A 164 1.83 4.13 -15.37
CA THR A 164 2.49 3.28 -16.37
C THR A 164 3.43 4.11 -17.24
N GLY A 165 4.66 3.63 -17.40
CA GLY A 165 5.68 4.31 -18.22
C GLY A 165 6.93 3.47 -18.41
N ALA A 166 7.62 3.67 -19.54
CA ALA A 166 8.99 3.20 -19.73
C ALA A 166 9.96 4.00 -18.84
N GLU A 167 9.72 5.31 -18.76
CA GLU A 167 10.43 6.24 -17.88
C GLU A 167 9.41 6.95 -16.98
N ILE A 168 9.65 6.96 -15.68
CA ILE A 168 8.78 7.61 -14.70
C ILE A 168 9.64 8.51 -13.81
N ALA A 169 9.29 9.78 -13.77
CA ALA A 169 9.90 10.76 -12.89
C ALA A 169 8.92 11.10 -11.76
N TRP A 170 9.31 10.75 -10.53
CA TRP A 170 8.65 11.17 -9.30
C TRP A 170 9.26 12.50 -8.89
N THR A 171 8.46 13.56 -8.85
CA THR A 171 8.93 14.92 -8.56
C THR A 171 8.28 15.47 -7.29
N ALA A 172 8.89 16.50 -6.70
CA ALA A 172 8.44 17.05 -5.43
C ALA A 172 6.97 17.52 -5.46
N GLY A 173 6.25 17.29 -4.36
CA GLY A 173 4.88 17.79 -4.17
C GLY A 173 3.79 17.01 -4.92
N GLY A 174 3.96 15.69 -5.10
CA GLY A 174 2.94 14.82 -5.71
C GLY A 174 2.96 14.77 -7.23
N MET A 175 3.89 15.45 -7.89
CA MET A 175 3.89 15.55 -9.35
C MET A 175 4.61 14.35 -9.98
N ILE A 176 3.99 13.73 -10.97
CA ILE A 176 4.55 12.57 -11.68
C ILE A 176 4.50 12.82 -13.18
N ALA A 177 5.60 12.52 -13.87
CA ALA A 177 5.62 12.42 -15.32
C ALA A 177 5.97 10.99 -15.72
N ALA A 178 5.13 10.37 -16.54
CA ALA A 178 5.32 9.02 -17.03
C ALA A 178 5.32 9.02 -18.56
N VAL A 179 6.44 8.58 -19.15
CA VAL A 179 6.60 8.49 -20.60
C VAL A 179 6.43 7.03 -21.00
N SER A 180 5.44 6.76 -21.83
CA SER A 180 5.09 5.44 -22.34
C SER A 180 5.43 5.32 -23.83
N ARG A 181 5.97 4.18 -24.23
CA ARG A 181 6.13 3.83 -25.64
C ARG A 181 4.82 3.24 -26.16
N THR A 182 4.26 3.84 -27.20
CA THR A 182 3.01 3.38 -27.84
C THR A 182 3.23 2.83 -29.24
N GLY A 183 4.40 3.05 -29.83
CA GLY A 183 4.81 2.46 -31.11
C GLY A 183 6.32 2.39 -31.28
N ALA A 184 6.78 2.03 -32.47
CA ALA A 184 8.22 1.94 -32.76
C ALA A 184 8.94 3.28 -32.51
N SER A 185 8.30 4.38 -32.90
CA SER A 185 8.79 5.76 -32.77
C SER A 185 7.77 6.71 -32.11
N ASP A 186 6.67 6.15 -31.59
CA ASP A 186 5.57 6.90 -31.01
C ASP A 186 5.53 6.72 -29.50
N TRP A 187 5.28 7.84 -28.82
CA TRP A 187 5.34 7.95 -27.39
C TRP A 187 4.17 8.75 -26.87
N GLU A 188 3.82 8.51 -25.62
CA GLU A 188 2.90 9.34 -24.84
C GLU A 188 3.58 9.80 -23.56
N ALA A 189 3.29 11.01 -23.12
CA ALA A 189 3.67 11.53 -21.82
C ALA A 189 2.41 11.85 -21.02
N ALA A 190 2.22 11.13 -19.93
CA ALA A 190 1.17 11.38 -18.96
C ALA A 190 1.73 12.17 -17.77
N TYR A 191 1.00 13.19 -17.35
CA TYR A 191 1.34 14.03 -16.21
C TYR A 191 0.26 13.86 -15.15
N TYR A 192 0.68 13.57 -13.92
CA TYR A 192 -0.24 13.34 -12.81
C TYR A 192 0.11 14.22 -11.62
N ARG A 193 -0.90 14.39 -10.76
CA ARG A 193 -0.75 14.83 -9.39
C ARG A 193 -1.33 13.80 -8.43
N VAL A 194 -0.54 13.38 -7.46
CA VAL A 194 -0.99 12.57 -6.33
C VAL A 194 -1.41 13.48 -5.19
N THR A 195 -2.56 13.19 -4.61
CA THR A 195 -3.06 13.80 -3.38
C THR A 195 -3.63 12.70 -2.47
N ASN A 196 -4.08 13.06 -1.26
CA ASN A 196 -4.78 12.12 -0.38
C ASN A 196 -6.06 11.56 -1.02
N ALA A 197 -6.69 12.31 -1.94
CA ALA A 197 -7.88 11.88 -2.68
C ALA A 197 -7.56 10.90 -3.82
N GLY A 198 -6.28 10.74 -4.19
CA GLY A 198 -5.84 9.81 -5.21
C GLY A 198 -4.92 10.41 -6.27
N LEU A 199 -4.70 9.64 -7.33
CA LEU A 199 -3.94 10.01 -8.52
C LEU A 199 -4.85 10.71 -9.53
N HIS A 200 -4.51 11.96 -9.87
CA HIS A 200 -5.25 12.76 -10.84
C HIS A 200 -4.41 12.98 -12.08
N GLU A 201 -4.90 12.56 -13.24
CA GLU A 201 -4.28 12.91 -14.51
C GLU A 201 -4.51 14.39 -14.81
N LEU A 202 -3.43 15.12 -15.03
CA LEU A 202 -3.43 16.53 -15.41
C LEU A 202 -3.42 16.68 -16.92
N ALA A 203 -2.63 15.87 -17.61
CA ALA A 203 -2.56 15.89 -19.07
C ALA A 203 -2.03 14.56 -19.62
N LEU A 204 -2.48 14.22 -20.82
CA LEU A 204 -1.89 13.18 -21.65
C LEU A 204 -1.50 13.80 -22.99
N VAL A 205 -0.25 13.59 -23.40
CA VAL A 205 0.32 14.18 -24.61
C VAL A 205 0.87 13.08 -25.50
N SER A 206 0.51 13.09 -26.77
CA SER A 206 1.16 12.29 -27.81
C SER A 206 2.39 13.01 -28.36
N ALA A 207 3.48 12.27 -28.51
CA ALA A 207 4.68 12.71 -29.19
C ALA A 207 5.04 11.72 -30.31
N LYS A 208 4.64 12.09 -31.55
CA LYS A 208 4.90 11.27 -32.73
C LYS A 208 6.27 11.56 -33.31
N GLY A 209 7.06 10.51 -33.55
CA GLY A 209 8.35 10.59 -34.21
C GLY A 209 9.54 11.03 -33.33
N SER A 210 9.35 11.23 -32.02
CA SER A 210 10.44 11.44 -31.06
C SER A 210 9.98 11.24 -29.63
N GLN A 211 10.82 10.63 -28.79
CA GLN A 211 10.56 10.51 -27.35
C GLN A 211 10.56 11.91 -26.67
N PRO A 212 9.52 12.26 -25.88
CA PRO A 212 9.55 13.44 -25.02
C PRO A 212 10.77 13.44 -24.08
N PRO A 213 11.42 14.58 -23.79
CA PRO A 213 11.13 15.94 -24.24
C PRO A 213 11.87 16.34 -25.54
N ARG A 214 12.44 15.39 -26.31
CA ARG A 214 13.33 15.73 -27.44
C ARG A 214 12.59 16.53 -28.52
N ARG A 215 13.24 17.60 -29.03
CA ARG A 215 12.72 18.44 -30.11
C ARG A 215 12.78 17.68 -31.45
N GLY A 216 11.66 17.62 -32.16
CA GLY A 216 11.58 17.09 -33.53
C GLY A 216 10.21 16.52 -33.89
N GLY A 217 9.52 15.91 -32.92
CA GLY A 217 8.18 15.32 -33.11
C GLY A 217 7.02 16.32 -33.06
N ARG A 218 5.83 15.84 -33.47
CA ARG A 218 4.56 16.55 -33.29
C ARG A 218 4.05 16.28 -31.88
N CYS A 219 3.79 17.36 -31.13
CA CYS A 219 3.22 17.31 -29.78
C CYS A 219 1.72 17.58 -29.89
N GLU A 220 0.89 16.64 -29.45
CA GLU A 220 -0.57 16.74 -29.49
C GLU A 220 -1.13 16.43 -28.11
N ILE A 221 -1.96 17.32 -27.58
CA ILE A 221 -2.64 17.08 -26.30
C ILE A 221 -3.83 16.17 -26.56
N LEU A 222 -3.81 14.98 -25.98
CA LEU A 222 -4.89 14.00 -26.07
C LEU A 222 -5.94 14.22 -24.99
N ARG A 223 -5.48 14.55 -23.77
CA ARG A 223 -6.34 14.85 -22.61
C ARG A 223 -5.73 15.96 -21.77
N LEU A 224 -6.58 16.79 -21.18
CA LEU A 224 -6.19 17.90 -20.33
C LEU A 224 -7.25 18.08 -19.24
N ALA A 225 -6.80 18.19 -17.99
CA ALA A 225 -7.69 18.49 -16.88
C ALA A 225 -8.29 19.90 -17.03
N PRO A 226 -9.48 20.14 -16.46
CA PRO A 226 -10.07 21.47 -16.43
C PRO A 226 -9.09 22.51 -15.84
N ASP A 227 -9.19 23.74 -16.31
CA ASP A 227 -8.42 24.90 -15.81
C ASP A 227 -6.90 24.86 -16.05
N LEU A 228 -6.42 23.94 -16.89
CA LEU A 228 -5.02 23.90 -17.32
C LEU A 228 -4.82 24.47 -18.71
N GLU A 229 -3.71 25.19 -18.88
CA GLU A 229 -3.33 25.78 -20.17
C GLU A 229 -2.51 24.80 -21.02
N PRO A 230 -2.92 24.52 -22.27
CA PRO A 230 -2.21 23.66 -23.22
C PRO A 230 -0.71 23.93 -23.37
N GLY A 231 -0.35 25.23 -23.40
CA GLY A 231 1.01 25.71 -23.63
C GLY A 231 2.03 25.26 -22.58
N ARG A 232 1.58 24.72 -21.44
CA ARG A 232 2.44 24.16 -20.39
C ARG A 232 2.97 22.75 -20.72
N PHE A 233 2.29 22.03 -21.61
CA PHE A 233 2.58 20.62 -21.91
C PHE A 233 3.12 20.43 -23.32
N CYS A 234 2.55 21.16 -24.29
CA CYS A 234 3.07 21.25 -25.65
C CYS A 234 3.43 22.71 -25.95
N ALA A 235 4.60 22.93 -26.53
CA ALA A 235 4.90 24.24 -27.11
C ALA A 235 3.92 24.51 -28.26
N THR A 236 3.10 25.55 -28.12
CA THR A 236 2.25 26.06 -29.21
C THR A 236 3.18 26.56 -30.32
N ARG A 237 3.13 25.91 -31.49
CA ARG A 237 3.74 26.45 -32.71
C ARG A 237 2.75 27.34 -33.43
#